data_AF-Q0FVR2-F1
#
_entry.id   AF-Q0FVR2-F1
#
_cell.length_a   1.000
_cell.length_b   1.000
_cell.length_c   1.000
_cell.angle_alpha   90.00
_cell.angle_beta   90.00
_cell.angle_gamma   90.00
#
_symmetry.space_group_name_H-M   'P 1'
#
loop_
_entity.id
_entity.type
_entity.pdbx_description
1 polymer ?
#
loop_
_entity_poly.entity_id
_entity_poly.type
_entity_poly.pdbx_seq_one_letter_code
_entity_poly.pdbx_strand_id
1 'polypeptide(L)'
;MALASGPALAEAPGFTIDYDRLFAREADAVQRPSPGTEYLELPGPVIVERRGARVRATDQSGWGPAGCALGRLVTAAAAVLSCPDLFSERQRDRVAGQLLRGVAFFAANTVPAMDQAQARRAMQAALARERSKLALSCAARDAAPLAFAAHIAEDPSLRRFGKIFEMPRLPVTAPCH
;
A
#
# COMPACT_ATOMS: atom_id res chain seq x y z
N MET A 1 -42.77 -7.04 -16.50
CA MET A 1 -42.19 -6.90 -15.15
C MET A 1 -40.68 -6.84 -15.33
N ALA A 2 -40.09 -5.63 -15.33
CA ALA A 2 -38.67 -5.43 -15.57
C ALA A 2 -37.93 -5.47 -14.22
N LEU A 3 -37.04 -6.44 -14.05
CA LEU A 3 -36.12 -6.50 -12.92
C LEU A 3 -34.99 -5.50 -13.19
N ALA A 4 -34.98 -4.38 -12.48
CA ALA A 4 -33.86 -3.46 -12.47
C ALA A 4 -32.70 -4.11 -11.70
N SER A 5 -31.67 -4.52 -12.42
CA SER A 5 -30.36 -4.84 -11.85
C SER A 5 -29.82 -3.58 -11.18
N GLY A 6 -29.82 -3.56 -9.84
CA GLY A 6 -29.19 -2.50 -9.07
C GLY A 6 -27.71 -2.38 -9.43
N PRO A 7 -27.10 -1.19 -9.32
CA PRO A 7 -25.68 -1.05 -9.55
C PRO A 7 -24.95 -1.94 -8.54
N ALA A 8 -24.12 -2.86 -9.05
CA ALA A 8 -23.13 -3.52 -8.22
C ALA A 8 -22.34 -2.40 -7.52
N LEU A 9 -22.42 -2.37 -6.19
CA LEU A 9 -21.56 -1.52 -5.37
C LEU A 9 -20.12 -1.92 -5.71
N ALA A 10 -19.50 -1.17 -6.61
CA ALA A 10 -18.11 -1.35 -6.95
C ALA A 10 -17.32 -1.25 -5.64
N GLU A 11 -16.64 -2.33 -5.28
CA GLU A 11 -15.79 -2.43 -4.11
C GLU A 11 -14.90 -1.18 -4.06
N ALA A 12 -14.84 -0.52 -2.90
CA ALA A 12 -14.17 0.77 -2.79
C ALA A 12 -12.75 0.66 -3.36
N PRO A 13 -12.31 1.57 -4.25
CA PRO A 13 -11.02 1.47 -4.90
C PRO A 13 -9.93 1.48 -3.83
N GLY A 14 -9.20 0.37 -3.73
CA GLY A 14 -8.16 0.16 -2.74
C GLY A 14 -6.84 -0.25 -3.38
N PHE A 15 -5.80 -0.24 -2.57
CA PHE A 15 -4.54 -0.88 -2.90
C PHE A 15 -4.67 -2.38 -2.60
N THR A 16 -5.19 -3.13 -3.58
CA THR A 16 -5.42 -4.58 -3.49
C THR A 16 -4.56 -5.34 -4.48
N ILE A 17 -4.27 -6.60 -4.17
CA ILE A 17 -3.57 -7.55 -5.03
C ILE A 17 -4.56 -8.67 -5.34
N ASP A 18 -4.82 -8.94 -6.61
CA ASP A 18 -5.57 -10.10 -7.06
C ASP A 18 -4.64 -11.32 -7.09
N TYR A 19 -4.64 -12.07 -5.98
CA TYR A 19 -3.80 -13.26 -5.84
C TYR A 19 -4.25 -14.39 -6.76
N ASP A 20 -5.54 -14.55 -7.03
CA ASP A 20 -6.01 -15.60 -7.93
C ASP A 20 -5.50 -15.36 -9.35
N ARG A 21 -5.55 -14.12 -9.80
CA ARG A 21 -4.96 -13.71 -11.08
C ARG A 21 -3.43 -13.84 -11.08
N LEU A 22 -2.76 -13.52 -9.98
CA LEU A 22 -1.31 -13.72 -9.85
C LEU A 22 -0.93 -15.19 -10.04
N PHE A 23 -1.58 -16.11 -9.32
CA PHE A 23 -1.30 -17.54 -9.46
C PHE A 23 -1.69 -18.09 -10.83
N ALA A 24 -2.76 -17.57 -11.45
CA ALA A 24 -3.12 -17.95 -12.82
C ALA A 24 -2.10 -17.47 -13.85
N ARG A 25 -1.54 -16.26 -13.67
CA ARG A 25 -0.50 -15.70 -14.54
C ARG A 25 0.82 -16.45 -14.44
N GLU A 26 1.20 -16.86 -13.22
CA GLU A 26 2.46 -17.54 -12.94
C GLU A 26 2.29 -19.06 -12.81
N ALA A 27 1.25 -19.65 -13.43
CA ALA A 27 0.83 -21.04 -13.19
C ALA A 27 1.96 -22.07 -13.36
N ASP A 28 2.85 -21.83 -14.32
CA ASP A 28 4.00 -22.71 -14.62
C ASP A 28 5.10 -22.67 -13.54
N ALA A 29 5.15 -21.59 -12.75
CA ALA A 29 6.10 -21.42 -11.66
C ALA A 29 5.54 -21.86 -10.29
N VAL A 30 4.27 -22.27 -10.22
CA VAL A 30 3.62 -22.68 -8.97
C VAL A 30 4.12 -24.05 -8.53
N GLN A 31 4.75 -24.08 -7.36
CA GLN A 31 5.17 -25.30 -6.68
C GLN A 31 4.06 -25.82 -5.76
N ARG A 32 3.91 -27.14 -5.68
CA ARG A 32 2.88 -27.81 -4.84
C ARG A 32 3.53 -28.83 -3.90
N PRO A 33 4.18 -28.36 -2.81
CA PRO A 33 4.97 -29.25 -1.94
C PRO A 33 4.10 -30.18 -1.08
N SER A 34 2.80 -29.90 -0.92
CA SER A 34 1.86 -30.78 -0.24
C SER A 34 0.43 -30.56 -0.76
N PRO A 35 -0.49 -31.53 -0.58
CA PRO A 35 -1.89 -31.36 -0.98
C PRO A 35 -2.51 -30.10 -0.39
N GLY A 36 -3.12 -29.26 -1.24
CA GLY A 36 -3.81 -28.03 -0.83
C GLY A 36 -2.89 -26.85 -0.48
N THR A 37 -1.57 -26.98 -0.69
CA THR A 37 -0.61 -25.88 -0.51
C THR A 37 0.08 -25.55 -1.83
N GLU A 38 0.07 -24.27 -2.19
CA GLU A 38 0.73 -23.73 -3.37
C GLU A 38 1.75 -22.67 -2.95
N TYR A 39 2.95 -22.74 -3.52
CA TYR A 39 4.02 -21.78 -3.33
C TYR A 39 4.40 -21.15 -4.66
N LEU A 40 4.62 -19.85 -4.64
CA LEU A 40 5.06 -19.08 -5.78
C LEU A 40 6.20 -18.16 -5.34
N GLU A 41 7.39 -18.41 -5.86
CA GLU A 41 8.54 -17.51 -5.72
C GLU A 41 8.53 -16.51 -6.88
N LEU A 42 8.43 -15.23 -6.55
CA LEU A 42 8.36 -14.15 -7.53
C LEU A 42 9.71 -13.44 -7.64
N PRO A 43 9.98 -12.80 -8.80
CA PRO A 43 11.04 -11.82 -8.90
C PRO A 43 10.91 -10.72 -7.85
N GLY A 44 12.05 -10.23 -7.36
CA GLY A 44 12.07 -9.13 -6.39
C GLY A 44 11.80 -9.59 -4.96
N PRO A 45 12.68 -10.46 -4.43
CA PRO A 45 12.44 -11.49 -3.40
C PRO A 45 11.06 -11.47 -2.69
N VAL A 46 10.00 -11.91 -3.37
CA VAL A 46 8.68 -12.14 -2.75
C VAL A 46 8.29 -13.61 -2.86
N ILE A 47 7.87 -14.20 -1.75
CA ILE A 47 7.28 -15.55 -1.72
C ILE A 47 5.81 -15.44 -1.37
N VAL A 48 4.95 -16.05 -2.18
CA VAL A 48 3.51 -16.14 -1.94
C VAL A 48 3.14 -17.60 -1.67
N GLU A 49 2.45 -17.83 -0.57
CA GLU A 49 1.94 -19.11 -0.13
C GLU A 49 0.41 -19.05 -0.10
N ARG A 50 -0.25 -20.04 -0.72
CA ARG A 50 -1.70 -20.20 -0.72
C ARG A 50 -2.08 -21.55 -0.12
N ARG A 51 -2.97 -21.53 0.89
CA ARG A 51 -3.58 -22.72 1.51
C ARG A 51 -5.10 -22.58 1.46
N GLY A 52 -5.73 -23.21 0.47
CA GLY A 52 -7.13 -22.96 0.15
C GLY A 52 -7.39 -21.47 -0.10
N ALA A 53 -8.31 -20.86 0.65
CA ALA A 53 -8.62 -19.42 0.54
C ALA A 53 -7.64 -18.48 1.27
N ARG A 54 -6.68 -19.02 2.04
CA ARG A 54 -5.71 -18.19 2.78
C ARG A 54 -4.49 -17.94 1.93
N VAL A 55 -4.14 -16.67 1.75
CA VAL A 55 -2.90 -16.25 1.07
C VAL A 55 -2.01 -15.50 2.05
N ARG A 56 -0.73 -15.85 2.06
CA ARG A 56 0.33 -15.14 2.77
C ARG A 56 1.42 -14.78 1.78
N ALA A 57 1.84 -13.52 1.77
CA ALA A 57 2.99 -13.09 1.01
C ALA A 57 4.09 -12.60 1.96
N THR A 58 5.34 -12.85 1.61
CA THR A 58 6.51 -12.46 2.40
C THR A 58 7.49 -11.73 1.50
N ASP A 59 7.87 -10.52 1.89
CA ASP A 59 8.90 -9.72 1.22
C ASP A 59 10.24 -9.93 1.93
N GLN A 60 11.22 -10.47 1.20
CA GLN A 60 12.57 -10.77 1.70
C GLN A 60 13.63 -9.79 1.14
N SER A 61 13.22 -8.61 0.66
CA SER A 61 14.13 -7.60 0.12
C SER A 61 15.11 -6.97 1.13
N GLY A 62 14.99 -7.30 2.42
CA GLY A 62 15.75 -6.68 3.51
C GLY A 62 15.29 -5.27 3.89
N TRP A 63 14.42 -4.64 3.07
CA TRP A 63 13.86 -3.30 3.33
C TRP A 63 12.45 -3.32 3.90
N GLY A 64 11.80 -4.48 3.83
CA GLY A 64 10.45 -4.74 4.31
C GLY A 64 9.36 -4.55 3.24
N PRO A 65 8.10 -4.89 3.58
CA PRO A 65 7.01 -4.97 2.62
C PRO A 65 6.61 -3.60 2.06
N ALA A 66 6.71 -3.44 0.73
CA ALA A 66 6.42 -2.17 0.07
C ALA A 66 4.96 -1.70 0.21
N GLY A 67 3.99 -2.62 0.26
CA GLY A 67 2.58 -2.29 0.51
C GLY A 67 2.34 -1.76 1.92
N CYS A 68 2.99 -2.35 2.92
CA CYS A 68 2.99 -1.81 4.29
C CYS A 68 3.60 -0.42 4.36
N ALA A 69 4.72 -0.21 3.67
CA ALA A 69 5.37 1.09 3.60
C ALA A 69 4.43 2.15 2.99
N LEU A 70 3.70 1.83 1.93
CA LEU A 70 2.66 2.70 1.37
C LEU A 70 1.57 3.00 2.41
N GLY A 71 1.09 2.01 3.16
CA GLY A 71 0.11 2.22 4.23
C GLY A 71 0.57 3.26 5.27
N ARG A 72 1.84 3.17 5.69
CA ARG A 72 2.45 4.16 6.59
C ARG A 72 2.51 5.56 5.98
N LEU A 73 2.82 5.67 4.69
CA LEU A 73 2.83 6.96 3.99
C LEU A 73 1.42 7.56 3.85
N VAL A 74 0.39 6.71 3.66
CA VAL A 74 -1.01 7.15 3.69
C VAL A 74 -1.35 7.73 5.07
N THR A 75 -0.96 7.07 6.17
CA THR A 75 -1.17 7.60 7.54
C THR A 75 -0.46 8.95 7.74
N ALA A 76 0.81 9.07 7.34
CA ALA A 76 1.55 10.31 7.47
C ALA A 76 0.93 11.45 6.65
N ALA A 77 0.57 11.19 5.39
CA ALA A 77 -0.09 12.17 4.54
C ALA A 77 -1.48 12.55 5.05
N ALA A 78 -2.25 11.60 5.56
CA ALA A 78 -3.55 11.86 6.18
C ALA A 78 -3.42 12.77 7.42
N ALA A 79 -2.38 12.59 8.23
CA ALA A 79 -2.10 13.45 9.37
C ALA A 79 -1.71 14.88 8.92
N VAL A 80 -0.82 15.01 7.94
CA VAL A 80 -0.46 16.32 7.34
C VAL A 80 -1.68 17.03 6.76
N LEU A 81 -2.53 16.33 6.00
CA LEU A 81 -3.74 16.90 5.41
C LEU A 81 -4.80 17.30 6.44
N SER A 82 -4.76 16.70 7.63
CA SER A 82 -5.71 17.02 8.69
C SER A 82 -5.27 18.25 9.51
N CYS A 83 -3.96 18.45 9.68
CA CYS A 83 -3.40 19.58 10.43
C CYS A 83 -2.26 20.27 9.68
N PRO A 84 -2.52 20.87 8.50
CA PRO A 84 -1.48 21.36 7.60
C PRO A 84 -0.62 22.47 8.19
N ASP A 85 -1.18 23.30 9.08
CA ASP A 85 -0.49 24.45 9.69
C ASP A 85 0.55 24.04 10.74
N LEU A 86 0.55 22.77 11.18
CA LEU A 86 1.57 22.24 12.07
C LEU A 86 2.85 21.80 11.35
N PHE A 87 2.86 21.85 10.00
CA PHE A 87 3.98 21.42 9.18
C PHE A 87 4.46 22.55 8.27
N SER A 88 5.78 22.68 8.13
CA SER A 88 6.36 23.54 7.10
C SER A 88 6.00 23.06 5.69
N GLU A 89 5.98 23.97 4.72
CA GLU A 89 5.76 23.64 3.30
C GLU A 89 6.69 22.51 2.83
N ARG A 90 7.99 22.61 3.16
CA ARG A 90 8.98 21.57 2.85
C ARG A 90 8.60 20.20 3.41
N GLN A 91 8.07 20.12 4.64
CA GLN A 91 7.63 18.85 5.22
C GLN A 91 6.42 18.29 4.47
N ARG A 92 5.45 19.15 4.14
CA ARG A 92 4.25 18.75 3.38
C ARG A 92 4.63 18.19 2.02
N ASP A 93 5.52 18.86 1.29
CA ASP A 93 5.99 18.41 -0.02
C ASP A 93 6.74 17.08 0.03
N ARG A 94 7.58 16.91 1.07
CA ARG A 94 8.33 15.66 1.27
C ARG A 94 7.42 14.48 1.53
N VAL A 95 6.40 14.64 2.39
CA VAL A 95 5.41 13.61 2.66
C VAL A 95 4.59 13.30 1.41
N ALA A 96 4.12 14.32 0.70
CA ALA A 96 3.37 14.16 -0.55
C ALA A 96 4.21 13.43 -1.62
N GLY A 97 5.48 13.81 -1.78
CA GLY A 97 6.39 13.18 -2.72
C GLY A 97 6.68 11.71 -2.41
N GLN A 98 6.83 11.35 -1.13
CA GLN A 98 6.97 9.94 -0.73
C GLN A 98 5.69 9.14 -1.01
N LEU A 99 4.52 9.70 -0.67
CA LEU A 99 3.24 9.04 -0.96
C LEU A 99 3.10 8.77 -2.46
N LEU A 100 3.34 9.77 -3.31
CA LEU A 100 3.22 9.60 -4.76
C LEU A 100 4.18 8.55 -5.30
N ARG A 101 5.41 8.46 -4.77
CA ARG A 101 6.34 7.37 -5.10
C ARG A 101 5.80 6.00 -4.72
N GLY A 102 5.30 5.85 -3.49
CA GLY A 102 4.71 4.58 -3.04
C GLY A 102 3.48 4.18 -3.84
N VAL A 103 2.64 5.14 -4.23
CA VAL A 103 1.47 4.92 -5.09
C VAL A 103 1.87 4.46 -6.48
N ALA A 104 2.85 5.14 -7.10
CA ALA A 104 3.38 4.74 -8.41
C ALA A 104 4.01 3.34 -8.37
N PHE A 105 4.76 3.04 -7.30
CA PHE A 105 5.33 1.71 -7.08
C PHE A 105 4.23 0.64 -6.99
N PHE A 106 3.21 0.86 -6.14
CA PHE A 106 2.13 -0.12 -5.98
C PHE A 106 1.37 -0.33 -7.29
N ALA A 107 1.04 0.76 -7.98
CA ALA A 107 0.31 0.72 -9.24
C ALA A 107 1.04 -0.10 -10.32
N ALA A 108 2.37 0.10 -10.44
CA ALA A 108 3.18 -0.59 -11.43
C ALA A 108 3.41 -2.08 -11.12
N ASN A 109 3.40 -2.47 -9.84
CA ASN A 109 3.82 -3.80 -9.41
C ASN A 109 2.70 -4.69 -8.84
N THR A 110 1.50 -4.14 -8.63
CA THR A 110 0.34 -4.95 -8.23
C THR A 110 -0.21 -5.77 -9.40
N VAL A 111 -1.09 -6.73 -9.09
CA VAL A 111 -1.73 -7.60 -10.09
C VAL A 111 -3.24 -7.41 -10.02
N PRO A 112 -3.90 -7.04 -11.13
CA PRO A 112 -3.29 -6.44 -12.32
C PRO A 112 -2.61 -5.09 -12.01
N ALA A 113 -1.69 -4.66 -12.87
CA ALA A 113 -1.14 -3.31 -12.78
C ALA A 113 -2.27 -2.28 -12.90
N MET A 114 -2.17 -1.21 -12.11
CA MET A 114 -3.16 -0.13 -12.09
C MET A 114 -2.78 0.96 -13.09
N ASP A 115 -3.77 1.47 -13.82
CA ASP A 115 -3.61 2.71 -14.55
C ASP A 115 -3.53 3.93 -13.61
N GLN A 116 -3.17 5.09 -14.16
CA GLN A 116 -3.02 6.33 -13.38
C GLN A 116 -4.32 6.75 -12.68
N ALA A 117 -5.48 6.56 -13.32
CA ALA A 117 -6.77 6.96 -12.77
C ALA A 117 -7.20 6.06 -11.62
N GLN A 118 -6.97 4.74 -11.74
CA GLN A 118 -7.16 3.75 -10.69
C GLN A 118 -6.26 4.05 -9.49
N ALA A 119 -4.97 4.27 -9.72
CA ALA A 119 -4.00 4.59 -8.66
C ALA A 119 -4.39 5.86 -7.90
N ARG A 120 -4.81 6.91 -8.63
CA ARG A 120 -5.30 8.16 -8.03
C ARG A 120 -6.55 7.95 -7.19
N ARG A 121 -7.55 7.20 -7.69
CA ARG A 121 -8.78 6.91 -6.94
C ARG A 121 -8.48 6.11 -5.67
N ALA A 122 -7.62 5.10 -5.75
CA ALA A 122 -7.21 4.31 -4.59
C ALA A 122 -6.47 5.16 -3.55
N MET A 123 -5.56 6.04 -3.99
CA MET A 123 -4.88 6.98 -3.09
C MET A 123 -5.86 7.90 -2.37
N GLN A 124 -6.79 8.52 -3.11
CA GLN A 124 -7.78 9.44 -2.54
C GLN A 124 -8.71 8.72 -1.55
N ALA A 125 -9.18 7.52 -1.89
CA ALA A 125 -10.01 6.70 -1.01
C ALA A 125 -9.25 6.29 0.25
N ALA A 126 -7.98 5.87 0.13
CA ALA A 126 -7.15 5.51 1.27
C ALA A 126 -6.91 6.70 2.21
N LEU A 127 -6.59 7.89 1.67
CA LEU A 127 -6.43 9.11 2.44
C LEU A 127 -7.73 9.51 3.17
N ALA A 128 -8.89 9.45 2.49
CA ALA A 128 -10.17 9.80 3.10
C ALA A 128 -10.53 8.85 4.26
N ARG A 129 -10.34 7.54 4.05
CA ARG A 129 -10.54 6.53 5.11
C ARG A 129 -9.61 6.77 6.29
N GLU A 130 -8.34 6.99 6.03
CA GLU A 130 -7.34 7.14 7.08
C GLU A 130 -7.53 8.43 7.88
N ARG A 131 -7.88 9.55 7.22
CA ARG A 131 -8.25 10.80 7.92
C ARG A 131 -9.45 10.58 8.85
N SER A 132 -10.47 9.87 8.38
CA SER A 132 -11.66 9.54 9.18
C SER A 132 -11.30 8.67 10.38
N LYS A 133 -10.40 7.69 10.19
CA LYS A 133 -9.92 6.79 11.26
C LYS A 133 -9.08 7.53 12.30
N LEU A 134 -8.20 8.43 11.88
CA LEU A 134 -7.29 9.14 12.78
C LEU A 134 -8.02 10.16 13.65
N ALA A 135 -9.10 10.79 13.15
CA ALA A 135 -9.94 11.74 13.87
C ALA A 135 -9.13 12.78 14.68
N LEU A 136 -8.07 13.33 14.07
CA LEU A 136 -7.10 14.17 14.78
C LEU A 136 -7.67 15.52 15.19
N SER A 137 -7.30 15.96 16.39
CA SER A 137 -7.41 17.35 16.81
C SER A 137 -6.05 18.05 16.68
N CYS A 138 -6.01 19.16 15.95
CA CYS A 138 -4.78 19.93 15.74
C CYS A 138 -4.32 20.72 16.97
N ALA A 139 -5.13 20.75 18.04
CA ALA A 139 -4.72 21.31 19.33
C ALA A 139 -3.73 20.38 20.05
N ALA A 140 -3.83 19.06 19.84
CA ALA A 140 -2.96 18.06 20.46
C ALA A 140 -1.71 17.82 19.59
N ARG A 141 -0.76 18.77 19.63
CA ARG A 141 0.44 18.77 18.76
C ARG A 141 1.32 17.53 18.89
N ASP A 142 1.30 16.87 20.04
CA ASP A 142 2.13 15.69 20.34
C ASP A 142 1.43 14.36 20.05
N ALA A 143 0.29 14.39 19.32
CA ALA A 143 -0.39 13.17 18.92
C ALA A 143 0.55 12.29 18.07
N ALA A 144 0.65 11.00 18.38
CA ALA A 144 1.56 10.07 17.73
C ALA A 144 1.51 10.11 16.18
N PRO A 145 0.34 10.24 15.51
CA PRO A 145 0.29 10.37 14.05
C PRO A 145 0.94 11.65 13.50
N LEU A 146 0.88 12.76 14.24
CA LEU A 146 1.52 14.02 13.84
C LEU A 146 3.04 13.93 13.98
N ALA A 147 3.52 13.39 15.11
CA ALA A 147 4.94 13.12 15.33
C ALA A 147 5.50 12.15 14.27
N PHE A 148 4.74 11.10 13.95
CA PHE A 148 5.10 10.17 12.90
C PHE A 148 5.18 10.84 11.52
N ALA A 149 4.22 11.70 11.18
CA ALA A 149 4.26 12.45 9.92
C ALA A 149 5.47 13.38 9.82
N ALA A 150 5.85 14.05 10.92
CA ALA A 150 7.05 14.87 10.98
C ALA A 150 8.32 14.01 10.73
N HIS A 151 8.41 12.85 11.37
CA HIS A 151 9.53 11.91 11.18
C HIS A 151 9.63 11.39 9.73
N ILE A 152 8.52 11.16 9.05
CA ILE A 152 8.52 10.75 7.63
C ILE A 152 9.15 11.80 6.71
N ALA A 153 9.05 13.08 7.07
CA ALA A 153 9.62 14.19 6.31
C ALA A 153 11.14 14.37 6.52
N GLU A 154 11.78 13.60 7.41
CA GLU A 154 13.20 13.68 7.70
C GLU A 154 14.04 12.93 6.64
N ASP A 155 15.26 13.41 6.37
CA ASP A 155 16.13 12.83 5.34
C ASP A 155 16.43 11.32 5.52
N PRO A 156 16.65 10.80 6.75
CA PRO A 156 16.81 9.35 6.96
C PRO A 156 15.58 8.55 6.50
N SER A 157 14.39 9.03 6.83
CA SER A 157 13.13 8.42 6.38
C SER A 157 13.03 8.48 4.86
N LEU A 158 13.34 9.63 4.25
CA LEU A 158 13.30 9.77 2.80
C LEU A 158 14.19 8.76 2.07
N ARG A 159 15.42 8.54 2.58
CA ARG A 159 16.34 7.54 2.04
C ARG A 159 15.80 6.12 2.21
N ARG A 160 15.25 5.80 3.38
CA ARG A 160 14.69 4.46 3.66
C ARG A 160 13.53 4.13 2.73
N PHE A 161 12.55 5.02 2.58
CA PHE A 161 11.44 4.80 1.64
C PHE A 161 11.92 4.78 0.18
N GLY A 162 12.93 5.58 -0.16
CA GLY A 162 13.60 5.50 -1.45
C GLY A 162 14.09 4.08 -1.76
N LYS A 163 14.79 3.44 -0.81
CA LYS A 163 15.25 2.05 -0.96
C LYS A 163 14.12 1.02 -1.05
N ILE A 164 13.07 1.20 -0.26
CA ILE A 164 11.91 0.29 -0.30
C ILE A 164 11.29 0.26 -1.70
N PHE A 165 11.18 1.39 -2.39
CA PHE A 165 10.51 1.49 -3.69
C PHE A 165 11.46 1.45 -4.91
N GLU A 166 12.75 1.17 -4.72
CA GLU A 166 13.75 1.14 -5.80
C GLU A 166 13.69 -0.16 -6.63
N MET A 167 13.42 -1.30 -5.97
CA MET A 167 13.41 -2.62 -6.60
C MET A 167 11.98 -3.06 -6.97
N PRO A 168 11.66 -3.27 -8.27
CA PRO A 168 10.37 -3.79 -8.70
C PRO A 168 10.05 -5.15 -8.06
N ARG A 169 8.90 -5.25 -7.39
CA ARG A 169 8.39 -6.47 -6.74
C ARG A 169 6.94 -6.32 -6.32
N LEU A 170 6.25 -7.43 -6.10
CA LEU A 170 4.87 -7.43 -5.61
C LEU A 170 4.75 -6.61 -4.29
N PRO A 171 3.84 -5.63 -4.20
CA PRO A 171 3.78 -4.72 -3.06
C PRO A 171 3.04 -5.34 -1.86
N VAL A 172 3.69 -6.31 -1.21
CA VAL A 172 3.12 -7.05 -0.06
C VAL A 172 2.60 -6.09 1.02
N THR A 173 1.36 -6.30 1.46
CA THR A 173 0.62 -5.42 2.38
C THR A 173 0.59 -5.92 3.82
N ALA A 174 1.07 -7.13 4.10
CA ALA A 174 1.16 -7.71 5.43
C ALA A 174 2.17 -8.87 5.48
N PRO A 175 2.78 -9.16 6.64
CA PRO A 175 2.68 -8.41 7.91
C PRO A 175 3.40 -7.06 7.85
N CYS A 176 2.92 -6.08 8.63
CA CYS A 176 3.63 -4.80 8.82
C CYS A 176 4.38 -4.84 10.15
N HIS A 177 5.70 -4.65 10.10
CA HIS A 177 6.59 -4.64 11.27
C HIS A 177 7.07 -3.21 11.57
#